data_AF-A0A0G0IF33-F1
#
_entry.id   AF-A0A0G0IF33-F1
#
_cell.length_a   1.000
_cell.length_b   1.000
_cell.length_c   1.000
_cell.angle_alpha   90.00
_cell.angle_beta   90.00
_cell.angle_gamma   90.00
#
_symmetry.space_group_name_H-M   'P 1'
#
loop_
_entity.id
_entity.type
_entity.pdbx_description
1 polymer ?
#
loop_
_entity_poly.entity_id
_entity_poly.type
_entity_poly.pdbx_seq_one_letter_code
_entity_poly.pdbx_strand_id
1 'polypeptide(L)'
;MKNKDSSGSWKIGPIIFLAIIAFGFLSFSLYKEFSKKKVVESEIEALKEQAEKIKQENMSLEERIAYLSSQDYQKIQAKDKLDLQDPNENVVVITQDLDIPTQKTQELETKNDNQNTYPTEKTSNLLKWWNYFFNK
;
A
#
# COMPACT_ATOMS: atom_id res chain seq x y z
N MET A 1 43.58 38.32 -74.36
CA MET A 1 42.71 37.51 -73.48
C MET A 1 43.60 36.51 -72.77
N LYS A 2 43.77 36.65 -71.45
CA LYS A 2 44.74 35.86 -70.67
C LYS A 2 44.01 34.63 -70.13
N ASN A 3 44.28 33.47 -70.73
CA ASN A 3 43.71 32.21 -70.28
C ASN A 3 44.22 31.90 -68.86
N LYS A 4 43.27 31.57 -68.00
CA LYS A 4 43.49 31.26 -66.58
C LYS A 4 43.99 29.82 -66.51
N ASP A 5 45.28 29.66 -66.25
CA ASP A 5 45.92 28.36 -66.07
C ASP A 5 45.29 27.63 -64.87
N SER A 6 44.36 26.72 -65.18
CA SER A 6 43.78 25.78 -64.22
C SER A 6 44.68 24.53 -64.12
N SER A 7 45.96 24.71 -63.81
CA SER A 7 46.92 23.61 -63.64
C SER A 7 47.14 23.18 -62.18
N GLY A 8 46.43 23.78 -61.22
CA GLY A 8 46.56 23.49 -59.78
C GLY A 8 45.58 22.48 -59.20
N SER A 9 44.56 22.03 -59.93
CA SER A 9 43.41 21.29 -59.36
C SER A 9 43.58 19.76 -59.27
N TRP A 10 44.53 19.15 -59.98
CA TRP A 10 44.73 17.69 -59.95
C TRP A 10 45.23 17.19 -58.58
N LYS A 11 46.02 18.01 -57.87
CA LYS A 11 46.62 17.64 -56.57
C LYS A 11 45.65 17.78 -55.40
N ILE A 12 44.50 18.43 -55.58
CA ILE A 12 43.56 18.77 -54.50
C ILE A 12 42.62 17.60 -54.18
N GLY A 13 42.22 16.83 -55.20
CA GLY A 13 41.39 15.63 -55.05
C GLY A 13 41.92 14.62 -54.01
N PRO A 14 43.19 14.18 -54.08
CA PRO A 14 43.73 13.22 -53.10
C PRO A 14 43.86 13.80 -51.69
N ILE A 15 44.09 15.12 -51.54
CA ILE A 15 44.17 15.78 -50.23
C ILE A 15 42.80 15.79 -49.56
N ILE A 16 41.74 16.13 -50.31
CA ILE A 16 40.36 16.10 -49.81
C ILE A 16 39.96 14.67 -49.43
N PHE A 17 40.32 13.68 -50.25
CA PHE A 17 40.05 12.28 -49.95
C PHE A 17 40.73 11.82 -48.65
N LEU A 18 41.99 12.17 -48.45
CA LEU A 18 42.73 11.86 -47.22
C LEU A 18 42.11 12.56 -46.00
N ALA A 19 41.64 13.81 -46.15
CA ALA A 19 40.96 14.54 -45.10
C ALA A 19 39.62 13.89 -44.70
N ILE A 20 38.85 13.37 -45.67
CA ILE A 20 37.60 12.64 -45.41
C ILE A 20 37.88 11.34 -44.65
N ILE A 21 38.93 10.60 -45.02
CA ILE A 21 39.33 9.38 -44.31
C ILE A 21 39.75 9.71 -42.87
N ALA A 22 40.59 10.73 -42.68
CA ALA A 22 41.04 11.16 -41.36
C ALA A 22 39.84 11.60 -40.48
N PHE A 23 38.89 12.34 -41.07
CA PHE A 23 37.67 12.77 -40.38
C PHE A 23 36.77 11.59 -40.03
N GLY A 24 36.64 10.60 -40.90
CA GLY A 24 35.91 9.36 -40.64
C GLY A 24 36.50 8.56 -39.46
N PHE A 25 37.83 8.43 -39.42
CA PHE A 25 38.53 7.78 -38.31
C PHE A 25 38.33 8.52 -36.97
N LEU A 26 38.43 9.85 -36.98
CA LEU A 26 38.17 10.67 -35.79
C LEU A 26 36.73 10.51 -35.30
N SER A 27 35.77 10.56 -36.22
CA SER A 27 34.34 10.41 -35.92
C SER A 27 34.03 9.04 -35.35
N PHE A 28 34.63 7.98 -35.89
CA PHE A 28 34.47 6.61 -35.39
C PHE A 28 35.01 6.44 -33.96
N SER A 29 36.17 7.04 -33.67
CA SER A 29 36.77 6.99 -32.34
C SER A 29 35.90 7.70 -31.29
N LEU A 30 35.31 8.84 -31.65
CA LEU A 30 34.40 9.59 -30.77
C LEU A 30 33.08 8.84 -30.52
N TYR A 31 32.51 8.21 -31.56
CA TYR A 31 31.26 7.48 -31.45
C TYR A 31 31.36 6.26 -30.51
N LYS A 32 32.48 5.54 -30.58
CA LYS A 32 32.77 4.40 -29.71
C LYS A 32 32.86 4.80 -28.24
N GLU A 33 33.44 5.96 -27.95
CA GLU A 33 33.59 6.45 -26.57
C GLU A 33 32.28 6.95 -25.98
N PHE A 34 31.46 7.64 -26.80
CA PHE A 34 30.11 8.07 -26.40
C PHE A 34 29.20 6.89 -26.06
N SER A 35 29.29 5.80 -26.83
CA SER A 35 28.50 4.60 -26.59
C SER A 35 28.84 3.95 -25.24
N LYS A 36 30.13 3.85 -24.89
CA LYS A 36 30.57 3.32 -23.60
C LYS A 36 30.12 4.19 -22.44
N LYS A 37 30.27 5.52 -22.56
CA LYS A 37 29.87 6.46 -21.51
C LYS A 37 28.38 6.35 -21.20
N LYS A 38 27.54 6.21 -22.24
CA LYS A 38 26.09 6.06 -22.06
C LYS A 38 25.72 4.76 -21.34
N VAL A 39 26.38 3.65 -21.67
CA VAL A 39 26.15 2.36 -21.00
C VAL A 39 26.53 2.44 -19.52
N VAL A 40 27.71 2.99 -19.21
CA VAL A 40 28.16 3.16 -17.82
C VAL A 40 27.23 4.07 -17.03
N GLU A 41 26.79 5.19 -17.60
CA GLU A 41 25.84 6.08 -16.93
C GLU A 41 24.51 5.38 -16.64
N SER A 42 23.99 4.61 -17.61
CA SER A 42 22.75 3.86 -17.41
C SER A 42 22.87 2.76 -16.34
N GLU A 43 24.04 2.14 -16.23
CA GLU A 43 24.31 1.14 -15.19
C GLU A 43 24.41 1.79 -13.80
N ILE A 44 25.04 2.95 -13.71
CA ILE A 44 25.08 3.75 -12.47
C ILE A 44 23.66 4.17 -12.06
N GLU A 45 22.84 4.63 -13.00
CA GLU A 45 21.46 5.02 -12.73
C GLU A 45 20.61 3.83 -12.25
N ALA A 46 20.71 2.69 -12.94
CA ALA A 46 20.03 1.46 -12.54
C ALA A 46 20.48 0.95 -11.16
N LEU A 47 21.77 1.06 -10.82
CA LEU A 47 22.28 0.68 -9.51
C LEU A 47 21.79 1.64 -8.40
N LYS A 48 21.69 2.94 -8.69
CA LYS A 48 21.12 3.92 -7.75
C LYS A 48 19.64 3.65 -7.48
N GLU A 49 18.87 3.37 -8.53
CA GLU A 49 17.45 3.03 -8.40
C GLU A 49 17.25 1.77 -7.55
N GLN A 50 18.05 0.72 -7.79
CA GLN A 50 18.04 -0.49 -6.97
C GLN A 50 18.38 -0.21 -5.50
N ALA A 51 19.37 0.64 -5.23
CA ALA A 51 19.74 1.00 -3.86
C ALA A 51 18.60 1.74 -3.13
N GLU A 52 17.94 2.70 -3.80
CA GLU A 52 16.79 3.40 -3.23
C GLU A 52 15.60 2.45 -2.98
N LYS A 53 15.34 1.52 -3.91
CA LYS A 53 14.30 0.49 -3.72
C LYS A 53 14.58 -0.38 -2.50
N ILE A 54 15.80 -0.88 -2.35
CA ILE A 54 16.21 -1.70 -1.18
C ILE A 54 16.07 -0.90 0.11
N LYS A 55 16.43 0.38 0.11
CA LYS A 55 16.31 1.25 1.28
C LYS A 55 14.85 1.45 1.70
N GLN A 56 13.95 1.67 0.74
CA GLN A 56 12.51 1.77 0.99
C GLN A 56 11.94 0.46 1.52
N GLU A 57 12.35 -0.67 0.93
CA GLU A 57 11.94 -2.00 1.40
C GLU A 57 12.39 -2.24 2.83
N ASN A 58 13.66 -1.96 3.16
CA ASN A 58 14.17 -2.07 4.53
C ASN A 58 13.36 -1.23 5.52
N MET A 59 13.04 0.02 5.18
CA MET A 59 12.23 0.89 6.05
C MET A 59 10.83 0.30 6.27
N SER A 60 10.19 -0.25 5.24
CA SER A 60 8.88 -0.92 5.38
C SER A 60 8.98 -2.20 6.22
N LEU A 61 10.06 -2.98 6.07
CA LEU A 61 10.29 -4.16 6.89
C LEU A 61 10.49 -3.78 8.36
N GLU A 62 11.28 -2.75 8.65
CA GLU A 62 11.49 -2.24 10.01
C GLU A 62 10.17 -1.79 10.65
N GLU A 63 9.34 -1.05 9.93
CA GLU A 63 8.01 -0.64 10.42
C GLU A 63 7.12 -1.84 10.75
N ARG A 64 7.11 -2.87 9.88
CA ARG A 64 6.36 -4.10 10.12
C ARG A 64 6.88 -4.85 11.34
N ILE A 65 8.20 -4.97 11.48
CA ILE A 65 8.82 -5.62 12.65
C ILE A 65 8.44 -4.84 13.92
N ALA A 66 8.53 -3.51 13.89
CA ALA A 66 8.13 -2.67 15.01
C ALA A 66 6.67 -2.90 15.41
N TYR A 67 5.75 -2.91 14.44
CA TYR A 67 4.34 -3.22 14.69
C TYR A 67 4.13 -4.61 15.29
N LEU A 68 4.76 -5.64 14.72
CA LEU A 68 4.65 -7.01 15.23
C LEU A 68 5.25 -7.18 16.63
N SER A 69 6.27 -6.39 16.96
CA SER A 69 6.88 -6.36 18.29
C SER A 69 6.08 -5.55 19.32
N SER A 70 5.09 -4.76 18.86
CA SER A 70 4.32 -3.87 19.72
C SER A 70 3.43 -4.63 20.73
N GLN A 71 3.18 -3.98 21.87
CA GLN A 71 2.24 -4.46 22.89
C GLN A 71 0.82 -4.62 22.33
N ASP A 72 0.41 -3.75 21.41
CA ASP A 72 -0.92 -3.80 20.78
C ASP A 72 -1.10 -5.08 19.97
N TYR A 73 -0.07 -5.46 19.19
CA TYR A 73 -0.11 -6.72 18.44
C TYR A 73 -0.15 -7.93 19.37
N GLN A 74 0.63 -7.93 20.46
CA GLN A 74 0.58 -9.00 21.47
C GLN A 74 -0.80 -9.10 22.12
N LYS A 75 -1.45 -7.96 22.41
CA LYS A 75 -2.79 -7.91 22.97
C LYS A 75 -3.84 -8.47 22.02
N ILE A 76 -3.77 -8.10 20.73
CA ILE A 76 -4.65 -8.64 19.68
C ILE A 76 -4.47 -10.16 19.58
N GLN A 77 -3.23 -10.65 19.55
CA GLN A 77 -2.96 -12.08 19.45
C GLN A 77 -3.38 -12.85 20.70
N ALA A 78 -3.22 -12.28 21.90
CA ALA A 78 -3.69 -12.90 23.15
C ALA A 78 -5.22 -13.01 23.17
N LYS A 79 -5.93 -11.96 22.76
CA LYS A 79 -7.39 -11.97 22.58
C LYS A 79 -7.83 -13.05 21.57
N ASP A 80 -7.19 -13.09 20.40
CA ASP A 80 -7.56 -14.02 19.31
C ASP A 80 -7.24 -15.50 19.65
N LYS A 81 -6.11 -15.77 20.29
CA LYS A 81 -5.61 -17.15 20.49
C LYS A 81 -6.00 -17.75 21.83
N LEU A 82 -6.15 -16.92 22.85
CA LEU A 82 -6.36 -17.37 24.23
C LEU A 82 -7.72 -16.92 24.79
N ASP A 83 -8.54 -16.25 23.97
CA ASP A 83 -9.81 -15.61 24.36
C ASP A 83 -9.62 -14.74 25.63
N LEU A 84 -8.43 -14.15 25.73
CA LEU A 84 -7.93 -13.52 26.95
C LEU A 84 -8.62 -12.18 27.15
N GLN A 85 -9.51 -12.13 28.15
CA GLN A 85 -10.20 -10.91 28.57
C GLN A 85 -9.26 -10.03 29.39
N ASP A 86 -9.28 -8.74 29.07
CA ASP A 86 -8.65 -7.74 29.91
C ASP A 86 -9.40 -7.69 31.26
N PRO A 87 -8.75 -7.58 32.43
CA PRO A 87 -9.45 -7.49 33.71
C PRO A 87 -10.45 -6.31 33.83
N ASN A 88 -10.39 -5.34 32.92
CA ASN A 88 -11.32 -4.21 32.84
C ASN A 88 -12.41 -4.37 31.76
N GLU A 89 -12.53 -5.54 31.14
CA GLU A 89 -13.49 -5.84 30.06
C GLU A 89 -14.63 -6.71 30.58
N ASN A 90 -15.88 -6.33 30.30
CA ASN A 90 -17.06 -7.05 30.79
C ASN A 90 -17.67 -7.86 29.64
N VAL A 91 -17.53 -9.19 29.68
CA VAL A 91 -18.07 -10.07 28.63
C VAL A 91 -19.40 -10.66 29.07
N VAL A 92 -20.43 -10.38 28.28
CA VAL A 92 -21.79 -10.87 28.51
C VAL A 92 -22.01 -12.11 27.62
N VAL A 93 -22.06 -13.28 28.24
CA VAL A 93 -22.41 -14.52 27.55
C VAL A 93 -23.95 -14.62 27.50
N ILE A 94 -24.53 -14.49 26.31
CA ILE A 94 -25.97 -14.67 26.10
C ILE A 94 -26.20 -16.13 25.73
N THR A 95 -26.62 -16.95 26.69
CA THR A 95 -27.10 -18.31 26.42
C THR A 95 -28.53 -18.23 25.91
N GLN A 96 -28.69 -18.45 24.60
CA GLN A 96 -29.98 -18.68 23.99
C GLN A 96 -30.36 -20.14 24.27
N ASP A 97 -30.95 -20.41 25.44
CA ASP A 97 -32.05 -21.38 25.57
C ASP A 97 -32.52 -21.60 27.02
N LEU A 98 -33.82 -21.30 27.17
CA LEU A 98 -34.84 -21.97 27.99
C LEU A 98 -35.11 -21.49 29.43
N ASP A 99 -36.31 -20.93 29.55
CA ASP A 99 -37.13 -20.82 30.76
C ASP A 99 -37.02 -22.08 31.66
N ILE A 100 -36.40 -21.97 32.85
CA ILE A 100 -36.86 -22.66 34.09
C ILE A 100 -36.51 -21.79 35.32
N PRO A 101 -37.47 -21.62 36.27
CA PRO A 101 -37.38 -20.72 37.42
C PRO A 101 -36.70 -21.32 38.66
N THR A 102 -36.58 -20.50 39.72
CA THR A 102 -36.27 -20.78 41.15
C THR A 102 -34.76 -20.64 41.49
N GLN A 103 -34.32 -19.79 42.43
CA GLN A 103 -34.70 -19.77 43.85
C GLN A 103 -34.67 -18.38 44.52
N LYS A 104 -35.82 -18.02 45.11
CA LYS A 104 -36.03 -17.61 46.50
C LYS A 104 -34.92 -16.81 47.22
N THR A 105 -35.17 -15.53 47.50
CA THR A 105 -34.95 -14.93 48.82
C THR A 105 -35.92 -13.77 49.06
N GLN A 106 -36.68 -13.95 50.15
CA GLN A 106 -37.41 -13.00 51.00
C GLN A 106 -38.73 -12.36 50.53
N GLU A 107 -39.71 -12.61 51.41
CA GLU A 107 -41.07 -12.12 51.47
C GLU A 107 -41.19 -10.62 51.22
N LEU A 108 -42.25 -10.24 50.52
CA LEU A 108 -43.31 -9.38 51.04
C LEU A 108 -44.52 -9.55 50.11
N GLU A 109 -45.50 -10.31 50.57
CA GLU A 109 -46.82 -10.32 49.95
C GLU A 109 -47.45 -8.93 50.10
N THR A 110 -47.95 -8.35 49.01
CA THR A 110 -49.19 -7.57 49.05
C THR A 110 -49.76 -7.33 47.65
N LYS A 111 -50.94 -7.94 47.46
CA LYS A 111 -52.11 -7.49 46.69
C LYS A 111 -52.11 -7.59 45.15
N ASN A 112 -53.18 -8.26 44.68
CA ASN A 112 -53.97 -8.03 43.47
C ASN A 112 -53.58 -6.76 42.69
N ASP A 113 -53.54 -6.76 41.36
CA ASP A 113 -54.73 -6.87 40.53
C ASP A 113 -54.34 -6.74 39.03
N ASN A 114 -55.26 -7.18 38.16
CA ASN A 114 -55.39 -6.81 36.75
C ASN A 114 -54.51 -7.49 35.67
N GLN A 115 -55.20 -8.38 34.97
CA GLN A 115 -55.11 -8.64 33.53
C GLN A 115 -54.67 -7.41 32.72
N ASN A 116 -53.57 -7.51 31.98
CA ASN A 116 -53.36 -6.74 30.76
C ASN A 116 -52.63 -7.59 29.72
N THR A 117 -53.43 -8.17 28.83
CA THR A 117 -53.02 -8.67 27.53
C THR A 117 -52.46 -7.49 26.72
N TYR A 118 -51.14 -7.47 26.51
CA TYR A 118 -50.54 -6.54 25.54
C TYR A 118 -50.50 -7.20 24.15
N PRO A 119 -51.03 -6.54 23.11
CA PRO A 119 -51.03 -7.07 21.75
C PRO A 119 -49.61 -7.15 21.22
N THR A 120 -49.26 -8.28 20.62
CA THR A 120 -47.99 -8.47 19.92
C THR A 120 -48.06 -7.72 18.60
N GLU A 121 -47.85 -6.40 18.62
CA GLU A 121 -47.64 -5.65 17.38
C GLU A 121 -46.30 -6.04 16.79
N LYS A 122 -46.35 -7.04 15.91
CA LYS A 122 -45.22 -7.59 15.17
C LYS A 122 -44.83 -6.63 14.04
N THR A 123 -44.47 -5.40 14.38
CA THR A 123 -43.87 -4.47 13.42
C THR A 123 -42.47 -4.97 13.07
N SER A 124 -42.24 -5.22 11.78
CA SER A 124 -40.93 -5.63 11.27
C SER A 124 -39.87 -4.62 11.70
N ASN A 125 -38.70 -5.11 12.10
CA ASN A 125 -37.61 -4.27 12.59
C ASN A 125 -37.23 -3.18 11.57
N LEU A 126 -37.35 -3.47 10.27
CA LEU A 126 -37.09 -2.51 9.19
C LEU A 126 -37.99 -1.26 9.29
N LEU A 127 -39.27 -1.44 9.66
CA LEU A 127 -40.21 -0.33 9.80
C LEU A 127 -39.86 0.57 10.99
N LYS A 128 -39.32 -0.03 12.06
CA LYS A 128 -38.87 0.71 13.26
C LYS A 128 -37.69 1.62 12.94
N TRP A 129 -36.70 1.11 12.20
CA TRP A 129 -35.54 1.90 11.77
C TRP A 129 -35.94 3.03 10.84
N TRP A 130 -36.82 2.77 9.88
CA TRP A 130 -37.32 3.80 8.98
C TRP A 130 -38.01 4.94 9.74
N ASN A 131 -38.87 4.59 10.71
CA ASN A 131 -39.57 5.59 11.51
C ASN A 131 -38.61 6.40 12.39
N TYR A 132 -37.56 5.78 12.94
CA TYR A 132 -36.57 6.48 13.75
C TYR A 132 -35.77 7.53 12.96
N PHE A 133 -35.39 7.22 11.73
CA PHE A 133 -34.55 8.14 10.93
C PHE A 133 -35.33 9.23 10.21
N PHE A 134 -36.61 9.00 9.90
CA PHE A 134 -37.35 9.87 8.97
C PHE A 134 -38.67 10.41 9.54
N ASN A 135 -39.02 10.10 10.78
CA ASN A 135 -40.13 10.73 11.47
C ASN A 135 -39.61 11.53 12.68
N LYS A 136 -39.94 12.83 12.72
CA LYS A 136 -39.40 13.82 13.65
C LYS A 136 -40.27 13.97 14.89
#